data_AF-A0A969DRA6-F1
#
_entry.id   AF-A0A969DRA6-F1
#
_cell.length_a   1.000
_cell.length_b   1.000
_cell.length_c   1.000
_cell.angle_alpha   90.00
_cell.angle_beta   90.00
_cell.angle_gamma   90.00
#
_symmetry.space_group_name_H-M   'P 1'
#
loop_
_entity.id
_entity.type
_entity.pdbx_description
1 polymer ?
#
loop_
_entity_poly.entity_id
_entity_poly.type
_entity_poly.pdbx_seq_one_letter_code
_entity_poly.pdbx_strand_id
1 'polypeptide(L)'
;MTVDIPIQAIELTPGSQIAIHNLSWQDFERLLEDLGEKRKTRIAYYQGTLEIMSPLALHERPHRIIAYIITTILEIQGRIWEDFGSTTFKRPNIAGVEPDTCFYIQNANQVKGCTQMDLSIYPPPDLAVESDVTSKTTLNAYISLGVPEVWIYSNQKLTIYILQADGYVESPQSLTFPNLPITELIPRLVQQAINDGTSQMLQELRALIRE
;
A
#
# COMPACT_ATOMS: atom_id res chain seq x y z
N MET A 1 25.79 29.90 1.24
CA MET A 1 26.53 28.74 0.68
C MET A 1 25.55 27.59 0.72
N THR A 2 25.13 27.10 -0.44
CA THR A 2 24.34 25.87 -0.56
C THR A 2 25.31 24.70 -0.66
N VAL A 3 24.97 23.57 -0.05
CA VAL A 3 25.74 22.33 -0.14
C VAL A 3 24.92 21.34 -0.93
N ASP A 4 25.46 20.85 -2.04
CA ASP A 4 24.80 19.87 -2.89
C ASP A 4 25.33 18.47 -2.52
N ILE A 5 24.46 17.61 -1.98
CA ILE A 5 24.76 16.23 -1.60
C ILE A 5 23.86 15.30 -2.43
N PRO A 6 24.41 14.29 -3.14
CA PRO A 6 23.59 13.29 -3.82
C PRO A 6 22.69 12.54 -2.84
N ILE A 7 21.42 12.30 -3.21
CA ILE A 7 20.46 11.67 -2.30
C ILE A 7 20.85 10.23 -1.91
N GLN A 8 21.60 9.54 -2.77
CA GLN A 8 22.12 8.20 -2.50
C GLN A 8 23.20 8.19 -1.41
N ALA A 9 23.79 9.34 -1.08
CA ALA A 9 24.70 9.50 0.04
C ALA A 9 23.96 9.67 1.37
N ILE A 10 22.63 9.81 1.36
CA ILE A 10 21.79 9.87 2.56
C ILE A 10 21.42 8.44 2.95
N GLU A 11 22.01 7.97 4.04
CA GLU A 11 21.64 6.70 4.66
C GLU A 11 20.53 6.90 5.70
N LEU A 12 19.41 6.23 5.48
CA LEU A 12 18.31 6.18 6.44
C LEU A 12 18.45 4.93 7.31
N THR A 13 18.37 5.12 8.62
CA THR A 13 18.30 3.97 9.55
C THR A 13 16.92 3.29 9.43
N PRO A 14 16.81 1.98 9.65
CA PRO A 14 15.52 1.29 9.60
C PRO A 14 14.49 1.93 10.54
N GLY A 15 13.28 2.19 10.05
CA GLY A 15 12.19 2.87 10.75
C GLY A 15 12.21 4.40 10.69
N SER A 16 13.27 5.00 10.10
CA SER A 16 13.35 6.45 9.93
C SER A 16 12.57 6.94 8.71
N GLN A 17 12.15 8.20 8.79
CA GLN A 17 11.45 8.92 7.74
C GLN A 17 12.06 10.31 7.58
N ILE A 18 12.14 10.78 6.34
CA ILE A 18 12.44 12.17 6.01
C ILE A 18 11.35 12.74 5.10
N ALA A 19 11.10 14.04 5.23
CA ALA A 19 10.24 14.80 4.34
C ALA A 19 11.04 15.92 3.68
N ILE A 20 10.92 16.04 2.36
CA ILE A 20 11.56 17.07 1.55
C ILE A 20 10.44 17.90 0.91
N HIS A 21 10.38 19.18 1.27
CA HIS A 21 9.34 20.09 0.82
C HIS A 21 9.81 20.97 -0.35
N ASN A 22 8.86 21.64 -1.01
CA ASN A 22 9.08 22.58 -2.10
C ASN A 22 9.74 21.96 -3.33
N LEU A 23 9.44 20.69 -3.61
CA LEU A 23 9.91 19.99 -4.80
C LEU A 23 8.92 20.13 -5.95
N SER A 24 9.41 20.46 -7.14
CA SER A 24 8.60 20.30 -8.35
C SER A 24 8.40 18.82 -8.69
N TRP A 25 7.45 18.53 -9.59
CA TRP A 25 7.30 17.17 -10.12
C TRP A 25 8.57 16.69 -10.83
N GLN A 26 9.25 17.58 -11.55
CA GLN A 26 10.49 17.24 -12.23
C GLN A 26 11.63 16.92 -11.23
N ASP A 27 11.67 17.62 -10.09
CA ASP A 27 12.62 17.28 -9.02
C ASP A 27 12.32 15.91 -8.44
N PHE A 28 11.03 15.60 -8.20
CA PHE A 28 10.61 14.27 -7.76
C PHE A 28 11.03 13.16 -8.74
N GLU A 29 10.81 13.35 -10.05
CA GLU A 29 11.21 12.35 -11.05
C GLU A 29 12.72 12.13 -11.08
N ARG A 30 13.51 13.21 -11.03
CA ARG A 30 14.98 13.11 -10.94
C ARG A 30 15.44 12.40 -9.67
N LEU A 31 14.85 12.73 -8.52
CA LEU A 31 15.17 12.08 -7.25
C LEU A 31 14.82 10.59 -7.28
N LEU A 32 13.71 10.21 -7.93
CA LEU A 32 13.31 8.82 -8.08
C LEU A 32 14.29 8.04 -8.98
N GLU A 33 14.72 8.64 -10.09
CA GLU A 33 15.76 8.07 -10.97
C GLU A 33 17.09 7.90 -10.22
N ASP A 34 17.48 8.92 -9.46
CA ASP A 34 18.70 8.93 -8.65
C ASP A 34 18.68 7.84 -7.57
N LEU A 35 17.58 7.72 -6.82
CA LEU A 35 17.42 6.66 -5.81
C LEU A 35 17.47 5.26 -6.43
N GLY A 36 17.02 5.14 -7.69
CA GLY A 36 17.06 3.93 -8.48
C GLY A 36 16.07 2.84 -8.04
N GLU A 37 15.96 1.80 -8.86
CA GLU A 37 14.97 0.72 -8.71
C GLU A 37 15.33 -0.33 -7.64
N LYS A 38 16.59 -0.34 -7.16
CA LYS A 38 17.07 -1.30 -6.14
C LYS A 38 17.03 -0.74 -4.72
N ARG A 39 16.30 0.34 -4.50
CA ARG A 39 16.19 0.99 -3.19
C ARG A 39 15.39 0.11 -2.20
N LYS A 40 15.75 0.22 -0.94
CA LYS A 40 15.02 -0.38 0.19
C LYS A 40 14.02 0.58 0.82
N THR A 41 14.04 1.84 0.40
CA THR A 41 13.14 2.87 0.90
C THR A 41 11.81 2.83 0.16
N ARG A 42 10.74 3.31 0.79
CA ARG A 42 9.43 3.61 0.20
C ARG A 42 9.29 5.11 0.01
N ILE A 43 8.46 5.53 -0.94
CA ILE A 43 8.25 6.95 -1.26
C ILE A 43 6.77 7.33 -1.36
N ALA A 44 6.47 8.56 -0.96
CA ALA A 44 5.20 9.21 -1.25
C ALA A 44 5.45 10.68 -1.63
N TYR A 45 5.05 11.07 -2.82
CA TYR A 45 5.04 12.45 -3.28
C TYR A 45 3.60 12.95 -3.36
N TYR A 46 3.35 14.11 -2.76
CA TYR A 46 2.09 14.82 -2.91
C TYR A 46 2.31 16.33 -2.85
N GLN A 47 1.85 17.03 -3.90
CA GLN A 47 1.85 18.51 -3.98
C GLN A 47 3.13 19.17 -3.45
N GLY A 48 4.27 18.70 -3.94
CA GLY A 48 5.58 19.28 -3.64
C GLY A 48 6.23 18.85 -2.33
N THR A 49 5.65 17.87 -1.63
CA THR A 49 6.30 17.17 -0.52
C THR A 49 6.62 15.74 -0.92
N LEU A 50 7.89 15.35 -0.82
CA LEU A 50 8.37 13.97 -0.94
C LEU A 50 8.68 13.42 0.44
N GLU A 51 8.01 12.35 0.82
CA GLU A 51 8.34 11.55 1.99
C GLU A 51 9.12 10.32 1.56
N ILE A 52 10.20 10.01 2.28
CA ILE A 52 11.02 8.82 2.08
C ILE A 52 11.10 8.09 3.41
N MET A 53 10.73 6.81 3.41
CA MET A 53 10.74 5.95 4.59
C MET A 53 11.67 4.77 4.37
N SER A 54 12.49 4.42 5.37
CA SER A 54 13.17 3.12 5.41
C SER A 54 12.34 2.15 6.26
N PRO A 55 11.74 1.10 5.70
CA PRO A 55 10.94 0.15 6.47
C PRO A 55 11.82 -0.68 7.43
N LEU A 56 11.19 -1.19 8.48
CA LEU A 56 11.70 -2.22 9.39
C LEU A 56 10.68 -3.36 9.47
N ALA A 57 11.04 -4.49 10.08
CA ALA A 57 10.19 -5.70 10.10
C ALA A 57 8.78 -5.46 10.65
N LEU A 58 8.61 -4.51 11.57
CA LEU A 58 7.30 -4.12 12.10
C LEU A 58 6.40 -3.41 11.07
N HIS A 59 6.97 -2.76 10.04
CA HIS A 59 6.21 -2.26 8.90
C HIS A 59 5.83 -3.41 7.98
N GLU A 60 6.80 -4.27 7.63
CA GLU A 60 6.58 -5.29 6.61
C GLU A 60 5.60 -6.39 7.05
N ARG A 61 5.71 -6.84 8.30
CA ARG A 61 5.03 -8.05 8.74
C ARG A 61 3.49 -7.92 8.69
N PRO A 62 2.86 -6.85 9.19
CA PRO A 62 1.39 -6.73 9.15
C PRO A 62 0.83 -6.70 7.73
N HIS A 63 1.30 -5.81 6.85
CA HIS A 63 0.73 -5.70 5.50
C HIS A 63 0.93 -6.99 4.70
N ARG A 64 2.04 -7.72 4.88
CA ARG A 64 2.24 -9.03 4.25
C ARG A 64 1.29 -10.10 4.76
N ILE A 65 1.02 -10.15 6.06
CA ILE A 65 0.02 -11.07 6.61
C ILE A 65 -1.36 -10.73 6.06
N ILE A 66 -1.72 -9.44 6.01
CA ILE A 66 -2.98 -8.97 5.43
C ILE A 66 -3.07 -9.38 3.95
N ALA A 67 -2.01 -9.21 3.17
CA ALA A 67 -1.93 -9.66 1.79
C ALA A 67 -2.23 -11.17 1.65
N TYR A 68 -1.63 -12.01 2.50
CA TYR A 68 -1.91 -13.45 2.49
C TYR A 68 -3.35 -13.80 2.88
N ILE A 69 -3.94 -13.05 3.82
CA ILE A 69 -5.34 -13.23 4.19
C ILE A 69 -6.26 -12.84 3.02
N ILE A 70 -6.03 -11.68 2.41
CA ILE A 70 -6.79 -11.19 1.25
C ILE A 70 -6.75 -12.22 0.12
N THR A 71 -5.56 -12.64 -0.27
CA THR A 71 -5.37 -13.61 -1.37
C THR A 71 -6.03 -14.95 -1.05
N THR A 72 -5.94 -15.44 0.20
CA THR A 72 -6.63 -16.66 0.62
C THR A 72 -8.16 -16.52 0.55
N ILE A 73 -8.72 -15.38 0.96
CA ILE A 73 -10.17 -15.13 0.84
C ILE A 73 -10.58 -15.08 -0.64
N LEU A 74 -9.81 -14.40 -1.50
CA LEU A 74 -10.08 -14.29 -2.93
C LEU A 74 -10.02 -15.66 -3.62
N GLU A 75 -9.01 -16.47 -3.30
CA GLU A 75 -8.88 -17.85 -3.79
C GLU A 75 -10.11 -18.71 -3.43
N ILE A 76 -10.56 -18.63 -2.18
CA ILE A 76 -11.73 -19.36 -1.70
C ILE A 76 -13.01 -18.88 -2.41
N GLN A 77 -13.11 -17.58 -2.70
CA GLN A 77 -14.21 -17.02 -3.48
C GLN A 77 -14.10 -17.27 -4.98
N GLY A 78 -13.02 -17.91 -5.46
CA GLY A 78 -12.77 -18.14 -6.89
C GLY A 78 -12.56 -16.84 -7.68
N ARG A 79 -12.13 -15.76 -7.03
CA ARG A 79 -11.89 -14.46 -7.64
C ARG A 79 -10.43 -14.36 -8.10
N ILE A 80 -10.24 -14.00 -9.35
CA ILE A 80 -8.93 -13.68 -9.90
C ILE A 80 -8.39 -12.38 -9.32
N TRP A 81 -7.08 -12.28 -9.18
CA TRP A 81 -6.42 -11.09 -8.67
C TRP A 81 -4.99 -11.00 -9.21
N GLU A 82 -4.46 -9.77 -9.25
CA GLU A 82 -3.06 -9.43 -9.50
C GLU A 82 -2.63 -8.44 -8.40
N ASP A 83 -1.35 -8.41 -8.03
CA ASP A 83 -0.85 -7.53 -6.96
C ASP A 83 0.44 -6.80 -7.34
N PHE A 84 0.68 -5.68 -6.68
CA PHE A 84 1.95 -4.95 -6.72
C PHE A 84 2.30 -4.46 -5.32
N GLY A 85 3.58 -4.50 -4.97
CA GLY A 85 4.04 -4.11 -3.62
C GLY A 85 5.32 -3.28 -3.58
N SER A 86 5.85 -2.86 -4.74
CA SER A 86 7.01 -1.95 -4.83
C SER A 86 6.93 -1.03 -6.04
N THR A 87 5.76 -0.97 -6.67
CA THR A 87 5.54 -0.17 -7.87
C THR A 87 5.11 1.24 -7.47
N THR A 88 5.82 2.25 -7.96
CA THR A 88 5.39 3.64 -7.79
C THR A 88 4.30 3.98 -8.79
N PHE A 89 3.09 4.19 -8.29
CA PHE A 89 1.95 4.70 -9.05
C PHE A 89 2.05 6.21 -9.17
N LYS A 90 1.97 6.73 -10.39
CA LYS A 90 2.19 8.16 -10.68
C LYS A 90 0.95 8.79 -11.30
N ARG A 91 0.58 9.96 -10.80
CA ARG A 91 -0.27 10.94 -11.49
C ARG A 91 0.55 12.21 -11.68
N PRO A 92 1.05 12.46 -12.91
CA PRO A 92 1.99 13.54 -13.18
C PRO A 92 1.54 14.89 -12.62
N ASN A 93 2.50 15.63 -12.06
CA ASN A 93 2.32 16.94 -11.41
C ASN A 93 1.50 16.95 -10.11
N ILE A 94 0.95 15.81 -9.66
CA ILE A 94 0.04 15.78 -8.51
C ILE A 94 0.55 14.83 -7.43
N ALA A 95 0.76 13.56 -7.77
CA ALA A 95 1.04 12.51 -6.79
C ALA A 95 1.91 11.38 -7.35
N GLY A 96 2.72 10.78 -6.48
CA GLY A 96 3.46 9.55 -6.75
C GLY A 96 3.53 8.70 -5.49
N VAL A 97 2.98 7.49 -5.48
CA VAL A 97 2.89 6.67 -4.26
C VAL A 97 3.34 5.26 -4.52
N GLU A 98 4.03 4.67 -3.56
CA GLU A 98 4.35 3.25 -3.52
C GLU A 98 3.64 2.58 -2.34
N PRO A 99 2.48 1.94 -2.57
CA PRO A 99 1.78 1.20 -1.53
C PRO A 99 2.62 0.08 -0.94
N ASP A 100 2.47 -0.19 0.36
CA ASP A 100 3.04 -1.38 0.98
C ASP A 100 2.59 -2.67 0.26
N THR A 101 1.30 -2.75 -0.07
CA THR A 101 0.77 -3.69 -1.07
C THR A 101 -0.53 -3.16 -1.67
N CYS A 102 -0.86 -3.59 -2.89
CA CYS A 102 -2.13 -3.28 -3.53
C CYS A 102 -2.60 -4.41 -4.42
N PHE A 103 -3.91 -4.46 -4.66
CA PHE A 103 -4.59 -5.51 -5.40
C PHE A 103 -5.44 -4.94 -6.52
N TYR A 104 -5.33 -5.59 -7.68
CA TYR A 104 -6.28 -5.53 -8.78
C TYR A 104 -7.14 -6.78 -8.71
N ILE A 105 -8.44 -6.60 -8.52
CA ILE A 105 -9.41 -7.68 -8.28
C ILE A 105 -10.52 -7.59 -9.33
N GLN A 106 -11.22 -6.45 -9.40
CA GLN A 106 -12.16 -6.19 -10.49
C GLN A 106 -11.41 -5.88 -11.78
N ASN A 107 -10.25 -5.25 -11.66
CA ASN A 107 -9.40 -4.85 -12.76
C ASN A 107 -8.26 -5.85 -13.06
N ALA A 108 -8.25 -7.02 -12.41
CA ALA A 108 -7.18 -8.03 -12.54
C ALA A 108 -6.83 -8.37 -14.00
N ASN A 109 -7.85 -8.61 -14.83
CA ASN A 109 -7.64 -8.95 -16.25
C ASN A 109 -7.00 -7.82 -17.06
N GLN A 110 -7.18 -6.55 -16.66
CA GLN A 110 -6.65 -5.40 -17.40
C GLN A 110 -5.15 -5.22 -17.17
N VAL A 111 -4.65 -5.63 -16.02
CA VAL A 111 -3.23 -5.50 -15.65
C VAL A 111 -2.43 -6.78 -15.84
N LYS A 112 -3.05 -7.84 -16.34
CA LYS A 112 -2.38 -9.14 -16.55
C LYS A 112 -1.20 -9.00 -17.50
N GLY A 113 -0.02 -9.41 -17.04
CA GLY A 113 1.22 -9.29 -17.82
C GLY A 113 1.80 -7.87 -17.89
N CYS A 114 1.26 -6.93 -17.10
CA CYS A 114 1.83 -5.59 -16.96
C CYS A 114 3.23 -5.67 -16.37
N THR A 115 4.23 -5.26 -17.14
CA THR A 115 5.64 -5.16 -16.70
C THR A 115 6.05 -3.72 -16.36
N GLN A 116 5.27 -2.73 -16.80
CA GLN A 116 5.51 -1.31 -16.55
C GLN A 116 4.18 -0.60 -16.32
N MET A 117 3.95 -0.19 -15.08
CA MET A 117 2.70 0.44 -14.65
C MET A 117 2.63 1.90 -15.09
N ASP A 118 1.55 2.25 -15.76
CA ASP A 118 1.20 3.62 -16.17
C ASP A 118 -0.32 3.82 -15.99
N LEU A 119 -0.70 4.74 -15.10
CA LEU A 119 -2.11 5.01 -14.78
C LEU A 119 -2.87 5.75 -15.89
N SER A 120 -2.20 6.16 -16.98
CA SER A 120 -2.87 6.62 -18.19
C SER A 120 -3.33 5.47 -19.09
N ILE A 121 -2.81 4.25 -18.86
CA ILE A 121 -3.10 3.03 -19.62
C ILE A 121 -3.93 2.07 -18.78
N TYR A 122 -3.51 1.84 -17.53
CA TYR A 122 -4.15 0.93 -16.59
C TYR A 122 -4.98 1.70 -15.55
N PRO A 123 -6.06 1.11 -15.02
CA PRO A 123 -6.79 1.70 -13.91
C PRO A 123 -5.90 1.76 -12.65
N PRO A 124 -6.26 2.56 -11.63
CA PRO A 124 -5.67 2.41 -10.30
C PRO A 124 -5.98 1.03 -9.70
N PRO A 125 -5.21 0.57 -8.68
CA PRO A 125 -5.54 -0.65 -7.97
C PRO A 125 -6.93 -0.53 -7.32
N ASP A 126 -7.64 -1.65 -7.21
CA ASP A 126 -8.96 -1.70 -6.58
C ASP A 126 -8.86 -1.55 -5.05
N LEU A 127 -7.76 -2.02 -4.47
CA LEU A 127 -7.50 -1.95 -3.03
C LEU A 127 -6.02 -1.67 -2.78
N ALA A 128 -5.71 -0.65 -1.98
CA ALA A 128 -4.39 -0.47 -1.39
C ALA A 128 -4.42 -0.80 0.11
N VAL A 129 -3.32 -1.35 0.63
CA VAL A 129 -3.16 -1.69 2.05
C VAL A 129 -1.86 -1.08 2.53
N GLU A 130 -1.93 -0.35 3.63
CA GLU A 130 -0.80 0.34 4.27
C GLU A 130 -0.68 -0.06 5.74
N SER A 131 0.56 -0.10 6.25
CA SER A 131 0.85 -0.33 7.66
C SER A 131 1.48 0.90 8.31
N ASP A 132 0.67 1.71 8.98
CA ASP A 132 1.11 2.92 9.69
C ASP A 132 1.74 2.55 11.05
N VAL A 133 3.07 2.63 11.13
CA VAL A 133 3.87 2.35 12.34
C VAL A 133 4.55 3.60 12.87
N THR A 134 5.58 4.10 12.18
CA THR A 134 6.30 5.34 12.54
C THR A 134 5.96 6.52 11.64
N SER A 135 5.43 6.24 10.45
CA SER A 135 4.92 7.20 9.47
C SER A 135 3.41 7.05 9.31
N LYS A 136 2.78 8.10 8.78
CA LYS A 136 1.36 8.09 8.42
C LYS A 136 1.21 8.02 6.91
N THR A 137 0.22 7.27 6.45
CA THR A 137 -0.16 7.22 5.05
C THR A 137 -0.61 8.59 4.55
N THR A 138 -0.05 9.04 3.42
CA THR A 138 -0.49 10.27 2.73
C THR A 138 -1.76 10.01 1.91
N LEU A 139 -2.92 9.95 2.58
CA LEU A 139 -4.21 9.64 1.94
C LEU A 139 -4.58 10.55 0.76
N ASN A 140 -4.20 11.84 0.79
CA ASN A 140 -4.47 12.75 -0.32
C ASN A 140 -3.77 12.36 -1.63
N ALA A 141 -2.62 11.67 -1.53
CA ALA A 141 -1.95 11.13 -2.69
C ALA A 141 -2.78 9.99 -3.30
N TYR A 142 -3.34 9.11 -2.49
CA TYR A 142 -4.27 8.06 -2.92
C TYR A 142 -5.57 8.60 -3.53
N ILE A 143 -6.15 9.66 -2.96
CA ILE A 143 -7.30 10.38 -3.57
C ILE A 143 -6.92 10.85 -4.98
N SER A 144 -5.73 11.42 -5.11
CA SER A 144 -5.23 11.89 -6.39
C SER A 144 -4.99 10.76 -7.38
N LEU A 145 -4.59 9.57 -6.93
CA LEU A 145 -4.47 8.39 -7.79
C LEU A 145 -5.82 7.77 -8.14
N GLY A 146 -6.89 8.08 -7.40
CA GLY A 146 -8.24 7.55 -7.64
C GLY A 146 -8.45 6.12 -7.16
N VAL A 147 -7.68 5.67 -6.17
CA VAL A 147 -7.82 4.33 -5.59
C VAL A 147 -9.16 4.25 -4.83
N PRO A 148 -10.07 3.32 -5.15
CA PRO A 148 -11.43 3.34 -4.60
C PRO A 148 -11.48 2.90 -3.13
N GLU A 149 -10.55 2.05 -2.67
CA GLU A 149 -10.50 1.55 -1.30
C GLU A 149 -9.06 1.52 -0.77
N VAL A 150 -8.84 2.07 0.42
CA VAL A 150 -7.55 2.04 1.12
C VAL A 150 -7.75 1.49 2.53
N TRP A 151 -6.99 0.47 2.89
CA TRP A 151 -6.95 -0.08 4.24
C TRP A 151 -5.70 0.40 4.95
N ILE A 152 -5.86 1.00 6.12
CA ILE A 152 -4.75 1.38 6.98
C ILE A 152 -4.79 0.51 8.23
N TYR A 153 -3.74 -0.29 8.41
CA TYR A 153 -3.52 -1.06 9.63
C TYR A 153 -2.58 -0.30 10.56
N SER A 154 -3.06 0.07 11.74
CA SER A 154 -2.25 0.78 12.74
C SER A 154 -2.72 0.41 14.15
N ASN A 155 -1.78 0.27 15.09
CA ASN A 155 -2.08 -0.03 16.49
C ASN A 155 -3.05 -1.21 16.68
N GLN A 156 -2.86 -2.29 15.91
CA GLN A 156 -3.72 -3.49 15.92
C GLN A 156 -5.19 -3.22 15.54
N LYS A 157 -5.48 -2.11 14.86
CA LYS A 157 -6.79 -1.79 14.28
C LYS A 157 -6.65 -1.67 12.77
N LEU A 158 -7.64 -2.18 12.04
CA LEU A 158 -7.80 -1.89 10.62
C LEU A 158 -8.86 -0.78 10.45
N THR A 159 -8.50 0.25 9.70
CA THR A 159 -9.43 1.31 9.28
C THR A 159 -9.58 1.26 7.76
N ILE A 160 -10.82 1.27 7.26
CA ILE A 160 -11.13 1.22 5.83
C ILE A 160 -11.56 2.61 5.38
N TYR A 161 -10.96 3.10 4.30
CA TYR A 161 -11.32 4.34 3.64
C TYR A 161 -11.87 4.04 2.25
N ILE A 162 -13.06 4.56 1.94
CA ILE A 162 -13.69 4.43 0.62
C ILE A 162 -13.72 5.80 -0.05
N LEU A 163 -13.28 5.86 -1.30
CA LEU A 163 -13.25 7.09 -2.07
C LEU A 163 -14.67 7.51 -2.46
N GLN A 164 -15.05 8.73 -2.09
CA GLN A 164 -16.28 9.40 -2.49
C GLN A 164 -15.97 10.68 -3.28
N ALA A 165 -17.00 11.40 -3.71
CA ALA A 165 -16.84 12.62 -4.51
C ALA A 165 -15.96 13.68 -3.83
N ASP A 166 -16.07 13.83 -2.50
CA ASP A 166 -15.36 14.84 -1.72
C ASP A 166 -14.09 14.29 -1.02
N GLY A 167 -13.66 13.07 -1.35
CA GLY A 167 -12.49 12.41 -0.78
C GLY A 167 -12.81 11.12 -0.03
N TYR A 168 -11.85 10.62 0.76
CA TYR A 168 -12.02 9.39 1.52
C TYR A 168 -12.92 9.57 2.74
N VAL A 169 -13.80 8.59 2.96
CA VAL A 169 -14.63 8.47 4.16
C VAL A 169 -14.33 7.13 4.85
N GLU A 170 -14.18 7.15 6.17
CA GLU A 170 -14.04 5.92 6.96
C GLU A 170 -15.31 5.08 6.84
N SER A 171 -15.15 3.79 6.54
CA SER A 171 -16.25 2.85 6.36
C SER A 171 -16.12 1.66 7.31
N PRO A 172 -17.22 1.20 7.94
CA PRO A 172 -17.22 -0.05 8.69
C PRO A 172 -17.25 -1.30 7.80
N GLN A 173 -17.53 -1.14 6.50
CA GLN A 173 -17.68 -2.23 5.53
C GLN A 173 -16.71 -2.05 4.37
N SER A 174 -16.11 -3.15 3.92
CA SER A 174 -15.23 -3.15 2.75
C SER A 174 -16.03 -3.10 1.45
N LEU A 175 -15.55 -2.33 0.47
CA LEU A 175 -16.09 -2.36 -0.89
C LEU A 175 -15.72 -3.69 -1.58
N THR A 176 -14.50 -4.16 -1.37
CA THR A 176 -13.95 -5.41 -1.93
C THR A 176 -14.61 -6.66 -1.33
N PHE A 177 -14.94 -6.64 -0.03
CA PHE A 177 -15.53 -7.76 0.71
C PHE A 177 -16.77 -7.34 1.53
N PRO A 178 -17.89 -6.97 0.87
CA PRO A 178 -19.05 -6.38 1.55
C PRO A 178 -19.76 -7.33 2.53
N ASN A 179 -19.58 -8.64 2.37
CA ASN A 179 -20.23 -9.67 3.18
C ASN A 179 -19.35 -10.20 4.32
N LEU A 180 -18.17 -9.61 4.56
CA LEU A 180 -17.25 -10.02 5.62
C LEU A 180 -17.00 -8.87 6.59
N PRO A 181 -16.92 -9.13 7.91
CA PRO A 181 -16.62 -8.11 8.91
C PRO A 181 -15.11 -7.81 8.92
N ILE A 182 -14.61 -7.19 7.84
CA ILE A 182 -13.17 -7.02 7.59
C ILE A 182 -12.46 -6.25 8.72
N THR A 183 -13.09 -5.21 9.28
CA THR A 183 -12.52 -4.41 10.38
C THR A 183 -12.28 -5.20 11.67
N GLU A 184 -13.00 -6.31 11.87
CA GLU A 184 -12.83 -7.21 13.02
C GLU A 184 -11.98 -8.44 12.65
N LEU A 185 -12.23 -9.00 11.46
CA LEU A 185 -11.61 -10.23 10.99
C LEU A 185 -10.11 -10.06 10.78
N ILE A 186 -9.70 -8.98 10.10
CA ILE A 186 -8.30 -8.77 9.74
C ILE A 186 -7.42 -8.60 10.99
N PRO A 187 -7.70 -7.69 11.94
CA PRO A 187 -6.87 -7.57 13.13
C PRO A 187 -6.75 -8.87 13.94
N ARG A 188 -7.85 -9.61 14.08
CA ARG A 188 -7.87 -10.90 14.78
C ARG A 188 -6.92 -11.91 14.13
N LEU A 189 -7.01 -12.07 12.81
CA LEU A 189 -6.17 -13.01 12.05
C LEU A 189 -4.71 -12.56 11.99
N VAL A 190 -4.45 -11.25 11.92
CA VAL A 190 -3.08 -10.70 11.99
C VAL A 190 -2.46 -11.04 13.34
N GLN A 191 -3.19 -10.83 14.44
CA GLN A 191 -2.67 -11.15 15.78
C GLN A 191 -2.46 -12.66 15.96
N GLN A 192 -3.39 -13.47 15.46
CA GLN A 192 -3.23 -14.93 15.46
C GLN A 192 -1.99 -15.37 14.67
N ALA A 193 -1.76 -14.83 13.47
CA ALA A 193 -0.57 -15.12 12.68
C ALA A 193 0.75 -14.65 13.32
N ILE A 194 0.71 -13.57 14.10
CA ILE A 194 1.87 -13.11 14.88
C ILE A 194 2.20 -14.10 16.01
N ASN A 195 1.19 -14.63 16.69
CA ASN A 195 1.34 -15.52 17.84
C ASN A 195 1.66 -16.97 17.42
N ASP A 196 0.87 -17.51 16.50
CA ASP A 196 0.84 -18.95 16.17
C ASP A 196 1.59 -19.25 14.86
N GLY A 197 1.87 -18.21 14.06
CA GLY A 197 2.55 -18.30 12.78
C GLY A 197 1.60 -18.17 11.58
N THR A 198 2.05 -17.41 10.57
CA THR A 198 1.25 -17.09 9.38
C THR A 198 0.74 -18.32 8.64
N SER A 199 1.60 -19.33 8.43
CA SER A 199 1.22 -20.54 7.69
C SER A 199 0.09 -21.31 8.38
N GLN A 200 0.19 -21.48 9.70
CA GLN A 200 -0.82 -22.19 10.49
C GLN A 200 -2.15 -21.44 10.48
N MET A 201 -2.13 -20.13 10.74
CA MET A 201 -3.32 -19.28 10.66
C MET A 201 -4.03 -19.39 9.30
N LEU A 202 -3.27 -19.39 8.19
CA LEU A 202 -3.85 -19.54 6.85
C LEU A 202 -4.41 -20.94 6.57
N GLN A 203 -3.87 -21.99 7.19
CA GLN A 203 -4.44 -23.35 7.10
C GLN A 203 -5.78 -23.42 7.80
N GLU A 204 -5.88 -22.86 9.01
CA GLU A 204 -7.11 -22.80 9.78
C GLU A 204 -8.18 -21.94 9.08
N LEU A 205 -7.80 -20.79 8.51
CA LEU A 205 -8.69 -19.96 7.70
C LEU A 205 -9.30 -20.73 6.52
N ARG A 206 -8.49 -21.55 5.82
CA ARG A 206 -8.96 -22.38 4.71
C ARG A 206 -9.89 -23.51 5.16
N ALA A 207 -9.72 -24.02 6.37
CA ALA A 207 -10.55 -25.09 6.92
C ALA A 207 -11.95 -24.57 7.31
N LEU A 208 -12.01 -23.39 7.93
CA LEU A 208 -13.26 -22.76 8.39
C LEU A 208 -14.28 -22.46 7.29
N ILE A 209 -13.87 -22.42 6.02
CA ILE A 209 -14.75 -22.10 4.88
C ILE A 209 -15.11 -23.36 4.08
N ARG A 210 -14.54 -24.53 4.42
CA ARG A 210 -14.90 -25.83 3.81
C ARG A 210 -16.00 -26.57 4.58
N GLU A 211 -16.34 -26.12 5.78
CA GLU A 211 -17.47 -26.58 6.60
C GLU A 211 -18.69 -25.68 6.39
#